data_AF-A0A7G2D017-F1
#
_entry.id   AF-A0A7G2D017-F1
#
_cell.length_a   1.000
_cell.length_b   1.000
_cell.length_c   1.000
_cell.angle_alpha   90.00
_cell.angle_beta   90.00
_cell.angle_gamma   90.00
#
_symmetry.space_group_name_H-M   'P 1'
#
loop_
_entity.id
_entity.type
_entity.pdbx_description
1 polymer ?
#
loop_
_entity_poly.entity_id
_entity_poly.type
_entity_poly.pdbx_seq_one_letter_code
_entity_poly.pdbx_strand_id
1 'polypeptide(L)'
;MDRMLVFAGQVALPVGHRVEVSELVDPQTEEPVVLSLLDLDTGIRYRRAEEPRAEVTHWIGRVLDCTVAVGVAPRTSLLLDPIGPSASGAGIALRGADEAVNAAKAEADRWGGSDRPPPEETERFW
;
A
#
# COMPACT_ATOMS: atom_id res chain seq x y z
N MET A 1 7.09 -0.81 -12.94
CA MET A 1 7.83 0.43 -13.31
C MET A 1 8.74 0.72 -12.15
N ASP A 2 10.03 0.86 -12.44
CA ASP A 2 11.08 0.91 -11.44
C ASP A 2 11.05 2.25 -10.70
N ARG A 3 11.43 2.27 -9.42
CA ARG A 3 11.47 3.46 -8.57
C ARG A 3 12.90 3.75 -8.15
N MET A 4 13.36 4.96 -8.44
CA MET A 4 14.61 5.49 -7.89
C MET A 4 14.35 6.11 -6.53
N LEU A 5 15.15 5.73 -5.53
CA LEU A 5 15.07 6.23 -4.17
C LEU A 5 16.43 6.75 -3.70
N VAL A 6 16.39 7.75 -2.82
CA VAL A 6 17.59 8.25 -2.14
C VAL A 6 17.42 8.13 -0.63
N PHE A 7 18.35 7.41 0.00
CA PHE A 7 18.44 7.25 1.44
C PHE A 7 19.62 8.06 1.98
N ALA A 8 19.37 8.90 2.98
CA ALA A 8 20.39 9.70 3.65
C ALA A 8 21.17 8.85 4.66
N GLY A 9 22.05 7.99 4.15
CA GLY A 9 22.90 7.10 4.93
C GLY A 9 23.72 6.18 4.04
N GLN A 10 24.64 5.43 4.65
CA GLN A 10 25.43 4.39 3.97
C GLN A 10 24.75 3.05 4.15
N VAL A 11 24.17 2.54 3.06
CA VAL A 11 23.40 1.30 3.07
C VAL A 11 23.85 0.47 1.88
N ALA A 12 24.46 -0.69 2.14
CA ALA A 12 24.85 -1.62 1.10
C ALA A 12 23.81 -2.73 1.02
N LEU A 13 22.98 -2.70 -0.03
CA LEU A 13 21.96 -3.71 -0.30
C LEU A 13 22.35 -4.47 -1.58
N PRO A 14 22.54 -5.80 -1.51
CA PRO A 14 22.88 -6.57 -2.69
C PRO A 14 21.77 -6.55 -3.75
N VAL A 15 22.16 -6.53 -5.03
CA VAL A 15 21.23 -6.66 -6.15
C VAL A 15 20.45 -7.96 -6.03
N GLY A 16 19.14 -7.90 -6.27
CA GLY A 16 18.22 -9.03 -6.19
C GLY A 16 17.59 -9.24 -4.81
N HIS A 17 18.09 -8.60 -3.75
CA HIS A 17 17.46 -8.65 -2.43
C HIS A 17 16.09 -7.96 -2.45
N ARG A 18 15.19 -8.45 -1.60
CA ARG A 18 13.89 -7.88 -1.32
C ARG A 18 14.03 -6.91 -0.16
N VAL A 19 13.47 -5.73 -0.35
CA VAL A 19 13.57 -4.64 0.62
C VAL A 19 12.18 -4.13 0.91
N GLU A 20 11.82 -4.06 2.18
CA GLU A 20 10.68 -3.25 2.61
C GLU A 20 11.16 -1.80 2.77
N VAL A 21 10.45 -0.89 2.12
CA VAL A 21 10.68 0.55 2.13
C VAL A 21 9.60 1.20 2.97
N SER A 22 10.02 2.06 3.90
CA SER A 22 9.13 2.96 4.62
C SER A 22 9.37 4.38 4.15
N GLU A 23 8.34 5.01 3.58
CA GLU A 23 8.41 6.37 3.04
C GLU A 23 7.31 7.27 3.62
N LEU A 24 7.63 8.56 3.72
CA LEU A 24 6.70 9.61 4.10
C LEU A 24 6.66 10.63 2.96
N VAL A 25 5.47 11.10 2.59
CA VAL A 25 5.34 12.25 1.70
C VAL A 25 5.62 13.50 2.51
N ASP A 26 6.65 14.26 2.14
CA ASP A 26 6.97 15.53 2.78
C ASP A 26 5.83 16.54 2.48
N PRO A 27 5.21 17.16 3.51
CA PRO A 27 4.09 18.08 3.31
C PRO A 27 4.49 19.42 2.67
N GLN A 28 5.78 19.77 2.65
CA GLN A 28 6.27 21.01 2.02
C GLN A 28 6.69 20.78 0.57
N THR A 29 7.32 19.66 0.27
CA THR A 29 7.86 19.38 -1.08
C THR A 29 6.97 18.43 -1.90
N GLU A 30 6.03 17.74 -1.26
CA GLU A 30 5.22 16.66 -1.84
C GLU A 30 6.05 15.48 -2.36
N GLU A 31 7.34 15.42 -2.02
CA GLU A 31 8.25 14.35 -2.45
C GLU A 31 8.30 13.21 -1.41
N PRO A 32 8.41 11.94 -1.85
CA PRO A 32 8.57 10.81 -0.94
C PRO A 32 9.98 10.79 -0.34
N VAL A 33 10.05 10.84 0.99
CA VAL A 33 11.29 10.74 1.77
C VAL A 33 11.39 9.34 2.37
N VAL A 34 12.48 8.64 2.07
CA VAL A 34 12.76 7.32 2.65
C VAL A 34 13.24 7.45 4.10
N LEU A 35 12.50 6.81 5.00
CA LEU A 35 12.71 6.82 6.44
C LEU A 35 13.49 5.58 6.92
N SER A 36 13.12 4.41 6.38
CA SER A 36 13.77 3.15 6.71
C SER A 36 13.75 2.17 5.56
N LEU A 37 14.74 1.28 5.56
CA LEU A 37 14.92 0.18 4.64
C LEU A 37 15.14 -1.09 5.47
N LEU A 38 14.36 -2.14 5.22
CA LEU A 38 14.57 -3.45 5.82
C LEU A 38 14.93 -4.44 4.72
N ASP A 39 16.15 -4.98 4.77
CA ASP A 39 16.54 -6.11 3.94
C ASP A 39 15.81 -7.36 4.45
N LEU A 40 14.89 -7.89 3.65
CA LEU A 40 14.07 -9.04 4.00
C LEU A 40 14.82 -10.36 3.85
N ASP A 41 15.97 -10.38 3.16
CA ASP A 41 16.78 -11.57 2.99
C ASP A 41 17.84 -11.70 4.09
N THR A 42 18.30 -10.59 4.67
CA THR A 42 19.26 -10.60 5.80
C THR A 42 18.66 -10.22 7.16
N GLY A 43 17.49 -9.58 7.18
CA GLY A 43 16.86 -9.04 8.38
C GLY A 43 17.47 -7.73 8.91
N ILE A 44 18.44 -7.15 8.20
CA ILE A 44 19.10 -5.91 8.62
C ILE A 44 18.19 -4.71 8.33
N ARG A 45 17.96 -3.88 9.34
CA ARG A 45 17.18 -2.65 9.24
C ARG A 45 18.08 -1.42 9.30
N TYR A 46 17.96 -0.59 8.28
CA TYR A 46 18.58 0.73 8.19
C TYR A 46 17.51 1.79 8.46
N ARG A 47 17.73 2.66 9.43
CA ARG A 47 16.76 3.70 9.81
C ARG A 47 17.49 5.02 10.02
N ARG A 48 16.86 6.14 9.67
CA ARG A 48 17.28 7.44 10.17
C ARG A 48 17.10 7.50 11.68
N ALA A 49 17.93 8.26 12.39
CA ALA A 49 17.86 8.37 13.85
C ALA A 49 16.56 9.05 14.34
N GLU A 50 15.88 9.79 13.47
CA GLU A 50 14.68 10.54 13.80
C GLU A 50 13.41 9.74 13.49
N GLU A 51 12.50 9.68 14.47
CA GLU A 51 11.23 8.98 14.33
C GLU A 51 10.17 9.92 13.73
N PRO A 52 9.54 9.55 12.59
CA PRO A 52 8.52 10.37 11.96
C PRO A 52 7.23 10.35 12.77
N ARG A 53 6.57 11.52 12.87
CA ARG A 53 5.29 11.70 13.56
C ARG A 53 4.06 11.58 12.64
N ALA A 54 4.27 11.23 11.38
CA ALA A 54 3.26 11.24 10.33
C ALA A 54 2.99 9.82 9.80
N GLU A 55 1.92 9.68 9.03
CA GLU A 55 1.51 8.41 8.43
C GLU A 55 2.56 7.92 7.42
N VAL A 56 3.07 6.71 7.64
CA VAL A 56 4.15 6.12 6.85
C VAL A 56 3.56 5.11 5.88
N THR A 57 3.95 5.21 4.61
CA THR A 57 3.61 4.21 3.60
C THR A 57 4.69 3.15 3.56
N HIS A 58 4.27 1.88 3.55
CA HIS A 58 5.15 0.73 3.43
C HIS A 58 4.95 0.06 2.05
N TRP A 59 6.02 -0.40 1.43
CA TRP A 59 5.94 -1.22 0.22
C TRP A 59 7.20 -2.07 0.06
N ILE A 60 7.10 -3.15 -0.70
CA ILE A 60 8.23 -4.07 -0.93
C ILE A 60 8.73 -3.88 -2.35
N GLY A 61 10.05 -3.87 -2.53
CA GLY A 61 10.69 -3.84 -3.85
C GLY A 61 11.87 -4.78 -3.93
N ARG A 62 12.35 -5.04 -5.15
CA ARG A 62 13.57 -5.76 -5.43
C ARG A 62 14.68 -4.81 -5.82
N VAL A 63 15.88 -4.99 -5.28
CA VAL A 63 17.04 -4.18 -5.65
C VAL A 63 17.48 -4.50 -7.07
N LEU A 64 17.45 -3.51 -7.95
CA LEU A 64 18.00 -3.59 -9.30
C LEU A 64 19.40 -2.98 -9.36
N ASP A 65 19.62 -1.87 -8.66
CA ASP A 65 20.93 -1.21 -8.52
C ASP A 65 21.06 -0.53 -7.16
N CYS A 66 22.29 -0.45 -6.65
CA CYS A 66 22.63 0.17 -5.37
C CYS A 66 23.96 0.91 -5.46
N THR A 67 23.90 2.24 -5.48
CA THR A 67 25.07 3.12 -5.48
C THR A 67 25.22 3.80 -4.12
N VAL A 68 26.32 3.51 -3.42
CA VAL A 68 26.66 4.13 -2.13
C VAL A 68 27.68 5.24 -2.33
N ALA A 69 27.30 6.49 -2.03
CA ALA A 69 28.23 7.60 -1.98
C ALA A 69 28.75 7.79 -0.54
N VAL A 70 30.08 7.71 -0.42
CA VAL A 70 30.82 7.85 0.85
C VAL A 70 31.31 9.29 1.00
N GLY A 71 31.28 9.84 2.22
CA GLY A 71 31.81 11.18 2.50
C GLY A 71 31.10 11.86 3.67
N VAL A 72 31.22 13.19 3.74
CA VAL A 72 30.67 14.02 4.83
C VAL A 72 29.14 13.96 4.91
N ALA A 73 28.47 13.82 3.76
CA ALA A 73 27.02 13.63 3.66
C ALA A 73 26.75 12.31 2.92
N PRO A 74 26.77 11.17 3.63
CA PRO A 74 26.58 9.87 3.01
C PRO A 74 25.17 9.76 2.45
N ARG A 75 25.08 9.19 1.25
CA ARG A 75 23.81 8.96 0.55
C ARG A 75 23.88 7.64 -0.21
N THR A 76 22.78 6.94 -0.25
CA THR A 76 22.62 5.72 -1.04
C THR A 76 21.49 5.94 -2.03
N SER A 77 21.77 5.74 -3.32
CA SER A 77 20.76 5.71 -4.38
C SER A 77 20.41 4.26 -4.69
N LEU A 78 19.11 3.94 -4.70
CA LEU A 78 18.59 2.60 -4.96
C LEU A 78 17.61 2.66 -6.12
N LEU A 79 17.83 1.79 -7.12
CA LEU A 79 16.81 1.50 -8.12
C LEU A 79 16.09 0.22 -7.68
N LEU A 80 14.78 0.31 -7.46
CA LEU A 80 13.97 -0.80 -6.99
C LEU A 80 12.85 -1.15 -7.98
N ASP A 81 12.59 -2.43 -8.19
CA ASP A 81 11.37 -2.93 -8.86
C ASP A 81 10.30 -3.23 -7.80
N PRO A 82 9.20 -2.46 -7.70
CA PRO A 82 8.15 -2.71 -6.71
C PRO A 82 7.49 -4.09 -6.88
N ILE A 83 7.39 -4.85 -5.79
CA ILE A 83 6.79 -6.18 -5.76
C ILE A 83 5.37 -6.10 -5.16
N GLY A 84 4.37 -6.45 -5.97
CA GLY A 84 2.96 -6.50 -5.56
C GLY A 84 2.25 -5.15 -5.65
N PRO A 85 0.92 -5.11 -5.39
CA PRO A 85 0.22 -3.84 -5.23
C PRO A 85 0.84 -3.11 -4.03
N SER A 86 1.17 -1.83 -4.19
CA SER A 86 1.63 -0.98 -3.08
C SER A 86 0.69 -1.14 -1.88
N ALA A 87 1.15 -1.02 -0.63
CA ALA A 87 0.26 -1.19 0.52
C ALA A 87 -0.95 -0.23 0.47
N SER A 88 -0.78 0.93 -0.18
CA SER A 88 -1.88 1.84 -0.53
C SER A 88 -2.90 1.18 -1.49
N GLY A 89 -2.45 0.51 -2.55
CA GLY A 89 -3.30 -0.26 -3.46
C GLY A 89 -4.03 -1.44 -2.80
N ALA A 90 -3.38 -2.15 -1.87
CA ALA A 90 -4.04 -3.21 -1.10
C ALA A 90 -5.11 -2.65 -0.15
N GLY A 91 -4.85 -1.55 0.53
CA GLY A 91 -5.83 -0.87 1.39
C GLY A 91 -7.00 -0.25 0.62
N ILE A 92 -6.77 0.22 -0.62
CA ILE A 92 -7.83 0.68 -1.53
C ILE A 92 -8.65 -0.53 -2.03
N ALA A 93 -8.00 -1.63 -2.41
CA ALA A 93 -8.68 -2.84 -2.88
C ALA A 93 -9.56 -3.46 -1.79
N LEU A 94 -9.08 -3.51 -0.54
CA LEU A 94 -9.86 -3.98 0.61
C LEU A 94 -11.08 -3.09 0.87
N ARG A 95 -10.91 -1.76 0.88
CA ARG A 95 -12.03 -0.83 1.04
C ARG A 95 -13.05 -0.97 -0.10
N GLY A 96 -12.60 -1.09 -1.34
CA GLY A 96 -13.47 -1.33 -2.48
C GLY A 96 -14.23 -2.66 -2.40
N ALA A 97 -13.59 -3.71 -1.85
CA ALA A 97 -14.26 -4.99 -1.63
C ALA A 97 -15.34 -4.89 -0.53
N ASP A 98 -15.06 -4.20 0.57
CA ASP A 98 -16.03 -3.95 1.64
C ASP A 98 -17.23 -3.12 1.15
N GLU A 99 -16.98 -2.09 0.33
CA GLU A 99 -18.02 -1.30 -0.32
C GLU A 99 -18.90 -2.14 -1.25
N ALA A 100 -18.29 -3.01 -2.07
CA ALA A 100 -19.03 -3.90 -2.96
C ALA A 100 -19.90 -4.90 -2.19
N VAL A 101 -19.39 -5.46 -1.08
CA VAL A 101 -20.15 -6.36 -0.20
C VAL A 101 -21.35 -5.63 0.41
N ASN A 102 -21.15 -4.41 0.90
CA ASN A 102 -22.22 -3.62 1.48
C ASN A 102 -23.28 -3.22 0.44
N ALA A 103 -22.87 -2.87 -0.78
CA ALA A 103 -23.78 -2.58 -1.88
C ALA A 103 -24.60 -3.82 -2.28
N ALA A 104 -23.97 -5.00 -2.35
CA ALA A 104 -24.66 -6.26 -2.66
C ALA A 104 -25.68 -6.64 -1.58
N LYS A 105 -25.35 -6.45 -0.29
CA LYS A 105 -26.30 -6.65 0.82
C LYS A 105 -27.48 -5.70 0.73
N ALA A 106 -27.24 -4.42 0.47
CA ALA A 106 -28.30 -3.43 0.31
C ALA A 106 -29.25 -3.76 -0.87
N GLU A 107 -28.73 -4.33 -1.96
CA GLU A 107 -29.57 -4.82 -3.08
C GLU A 107 -30.35 -6.08 -2.69
N ALA A 108 -29.72 -7.02 -1.98
CA ALA A 108 -30.40 -8.21 -1.48
C ALA A 108 -31.57 -7.85 -0.52
N ASP A 109 -31.36 -6.89 0.37
CA ASP A 109 -32.41 -6.39 1.27
C ASP A 109 -33.57 -5.73 0.50
N ARG A 110 -33.27 -5.05 -0.62
CA ARG A 110 -34.30 -4.50 -1.53
C ARG A 110 -35.13 -5.60 -2.19
N TRP A 111 -34.52 -6.73 -2.53
CA TRP A 111 -35.21 -7.83 -3.22
C TRP A 111 -35.95 -8.76 -2.25
N GLY A 112 -35.46 -8.90 -1.01
CA GLY A 112 -36.05 -9.75 0.03
C GLY A 112 -37.39 -9.27 0.59
N GLY A 113 -37.84 -8.06 0.23
CA GLY A 113 -39.04 -7.42 0.77
C GLY A 113 -40.31 -7.55 -0.08
N SER A 114 -40.46 -8.60 -0.89
CA SER A 114 -41.70 -8.82 -1.66
C SER A 114 -42.34 -10.19 -1.45
N ASP A 115 -42.47 -10.60 -0.20
CA ASP A 115 -43.65 -11.39 0.23
C ASP A 115 -44.88 -10.48 0.17
N ARG A 116 -45.25 -10.06 -1.05
CA ARG A 116 -46.55 -9.46 -1.28
C ARG A 116 -47.55 -10.61 -1.14
N PRO A 117 -48.42 -10.63 -0.12
CA PRO A 117 -49.44 -11.67 -0.04
C PRO A 117 -50.24 -11.64 -1.35
N PRO A 118 -50.56 -12.82 -1.92
CA PRO A 118 -51.29 -12.89 -3.17
C PRO A 118 -52.58 -12.06 -3.06
N PRO A 119 -52.93 -11.26 -4.09
CA PRO A 119 -54.13 -10.45 -4.03
C PRO A 119 -55.34 -11.36 -3.81
N GLU A 120 -56.21 -11.00 -2.85
CA GLU A 120 -57.43 -11.75 -2.55
C GLU A 120 -58.28 -11.92 -3.81
N GLU A 121 -58.62 -13.17 -4.14
CA GLU A 121 -59.50 -13.46 -5.27
C GLU A 121 -60.86 -12.82 -5.02
N THR A 122 -61.24 -11.88 -5.89
CA THR A 122 -62.53 -11.19 -5.77
C THR A 122 -63.64 -12.19 -6.10
N GLU A 123 -64.54 -12.45 -5.15
CA GLU A 123 -65.69 -13.33 -5.35
C GLU A 123 -66.50 -12.89 -6.58
N ARG A 124 -66.53 -13.76 -7.59
CA ARG A 124 -67.39 -13.58 -8.77
C ARG A 124 -68.78 -14.10 -8.42
N PHE A 125 -69.69 -13.17 -8.15
CA PHE A 125 -71.12 -13.47 -8.11
C PHE A 125 -71.62 -13.72 -9.54
N TRP A 126 -72.21 -14.90 -9.76
CA TRP A 126 -72.91 -15.28 -10.98
C TRP A 126 -74.39 -14.98 -10.86
#